data_AF-A0A819KZW4-F1
#
_entry.id   AF-A0A819KZW4-F1
#
_cell.length_a   1.000
_cell.length_b   1.000
_cell.length_c   1.000
_cell.angle_alpha   90.00
_cell.angle_beta   90.00
_cell.angle_gamma   90.00
#
_symmetry.space_group_name_H-M   'P 1'
#
loop_
_entity.id
_entity.type
_entity.pdbx_description
1 polymer ?
#
loop_
_entity_poly.entity_id
_entity_poly.type
_entity_poly.pdbx_seq_one_letter_code
_entity_poly.pdbx_strand_id
1 'polypeptide(L)'
;MKNLSEKFKVENIPALIILSVDGGVLIPDGIDDINSKGADAIRAWAKDGQKPSAAKQYLWPGVTCNGCEMNPLVGERHKCSTCDNYNLCSECQKKGHAHALTIVPDNLATVGEIVTKDIDPKP
;
A
#
# COMPACT_ATOMS: atom_id res chain seq x y z
N MET A 1 -15.70 27.19 14.89
CA MET A 1 -15.10 25.84 14.77
C MET A 1 -13.78 25.86 15.53
N LYS A 2 -13.57 24.97 16.51
CA LYS A 2 -12.27 24.87 17.20
C LYS A 2 -11.22 24.36 16.21
N ASN A 3 -10.00 24.90 16.27
CA ASN A 3 -8.92 24.47 15.38
C ASN A 3 -8.59 22.98 15.64
N LEU A 4 -8.22 22.22 14.61
CA LEU A 4 -7.90 20.79 14.73
C LEU A 4 -6.81 20.55 15.79
N SER A 5 -5.82 21.44 15.84
CA SER A 5 -4.75 21.42 16.84
C SER A 5 -5.27 21.56 18.27
N GLU A 6 -6.21 22.48 18.52
CA GLU A 6 -6.82 22.67 19.85
C GLU A 6 -7.72 21.50 20.26
N LYS A 7 -8.47 20.93 19.30
CA LYS A 7 -9.43 19.86 19.58
C LYS A 7 -8.74 18.53 19.84
N PHE A 8 -7.68 18.23 19.09
CA PHE A 8 -7.01 16.93 19.13
C PHE A 8 -5.62 16.98 19.75
N LYS A 9 -5.14 18.16 20.15
CA LYS A 9 -3.78 18.37 20.72
C LYS A 9 -2.68 17.84 19.79
N VAL A 10 -2.85 18.05 18.50
CA VAL A 10 -1.88 17.67 17.47
C VAL A 10 -1.23 18.92 16.88
N GLU A 11 0.08 18.88 16.72
CA GLU A 11 0.86 19.91 16.04
C GLU A 11 1.39 19.34 14.73
N ASN A 12 1.14 20.05 13.63
CA ASN A 12 1.42 19.60 12.26
C ASN A 12 0.68 18.32 11.86
N ILE A 13 0.61 18.07 10.55
CA ILE A 13 0.14 16.79 10.01
C ILE A 13 1.41 15.96 9.77
N PRO A 14 1.63 14.83 10.48
CA PRO A 14 2.90 14.10 10.40
C PRO A 14 3.12 13.41 9.06
N ALA A 15 2.03 13.06 8.36
CA ALA A 15 2.06 12.51 7.01
C ALA A 15 0.73 12.82 6.31
N LEU A 16 0.81 13.18 5.03
CA LEU A 16 -0.35 13.28 4.15
C LEU A 16 -0.15 12.35 2.97
N ILE A 17 -1.02 11.35 2.84
CA ILE A 17 -0.98 10.38 1.75
C ILE A 17 -2.23 10.57 0.90
N ILE A 18 -2.06 10.65 -0.42
CA ILE A 18 -3.18 10.72 -1.36
C ILE A 18 -3.40 9.34 -1.97
N LEU A 19 -4.61 8.81 -1.81
CA LEU A 19 -5.01 7.50 -2.32
C LEU A 19 -5.81 7.65 -3.63
N SER A 20 -5.66 6.69 -4.53
CA SER A 20 -6.53 6.52 -5.70
C SER A 20 -7.86 5.86 -5.32
N VAL A 21 -8.81 5.90 -6.25
CA VAL A 21 -10.13 5.25 -6.11
C VAL A 21 -10.08 3.73 -5.87
N ASP A 22 -8.99 3.06 -6.24
CA ASP A 22 -8.77 1.62 -6.01
C ASP A 22 -8.02 1.33 -4.69
N GLY A 23 -7.78 2.35 -3.86
CA GLY A 23 -7.06 2.22 -2.59
C GLY A 23 -5.54 2.18 -2.72
N GLY A 24 -4.99 2.32 -3.94
CA GLY A 24 -3.56 2.47 -4.15
C GLY A 24 -3.03 3.83 -3.67
N VAL A 25 -1.73 3.91 -3.41
CA VAL A 25 -1.07 5.18 -3.06
C VAL A 25 -0.73 5.92 -4.35
N LEU A 26 -1.28 7.12 -4.53
CA LEU A 26 -0.91 8.02 -5.62
C LEU A 26 0.27 8.90 -5.24
N ILE A 27 0.25 9.45 -4.02
CA ILE A 27 1.29 10.37 -3.54
C ILE A 27 1.63 9.98 -2.09
N PRO A 28 2.83 9.44 -1.84
CA PRO A 28 3.26 9.01 -0.51
C PRO A 28 3.65 10.17 0.41
N ASP A 29 3.96 11.34 -0.15
CA ASP A 29 4.31 12.55 0.60
C ASP A 29 3.59 13.80 0.03
N GLY A 30 2.31 13.92 0.37
CA GLY A 30 1.47 15.05 -0.05
C GLY A 30 1.77 16.35 0.72
N ILE A 31 2.59 16.30 1.78
CA ILE A 31 2.93 17.49 2.56
C ILE A 31 3.79 18.44 1.72
N ASP A 32 4.78 17.91 1.01
CA ASP A 32 5.65 18.69 0.13
C ASP A 32 4.88 19.39 -1.00
N ASP A 33 3.87 18.72 -1.55
CA ASP A 33 2.98 19.28 -2.55
C ASP A 33 2.16 20.47 -2.00
N ILE A 34 1.66 20.38 -0.77
CA ILE A 34 0.94 21.50 -0.11
C ILE A 34 1.89 22.64 0.23
N ASN A 35 3.08 22.32 0.73
CA ASN A 35 4.10 23.33 1.05
C ASN A 35 4.56 24.09 -0.19
N SER A 36 4.65 23.41 -1.34
CA SER A 36 5.12 24.01 -2.59
C SER A 36 4.01 24.69 -3.42
N LYS A 37 2.81 24.10 -3.48
CA LYS A 37 1.73 24.53 -4.40
C LYS A 37 0.47 25.04 -3.67
N GLY A 38 0.41 24.94 -2.34
CA GLY A 38 -0.75 25.35 -1.56
C GLY A 38 -2.04 24.65 -2.00
N ALA A 39 -3.14 25.41 -2.08
CA ALA A 39 -4.45 24.86 -2.45
C ALA A 39 -4.52 24.28 -3.88
N ASP A 40 -3.59 24.65 -4.77
CA ASP A 40 -3.56 24.11 -6.14
C ASP A 40 -3.11 22.64 -6.18
N ALA A 41 -2.40 22.16 -5.15
CA ALA A 41 -2.10 20.73 -4.99
C ALA A 41 -3.39 19.90 -4.96
N ILE A 42 -4.42 20.37 -4.25
CA ILE A 42 -5.72 19.69 -4.14
C ILE A 42 -6.38 19.55 -5.51
N ARG A 43 -6.27 20.58 -6.38
CA ARG A 43 -6.83 20.53 -7.74
C ARG A 43 -6.09 19.53 -8.63
N ALA A 44 -4.76 19.42 -8.46
CA ALA A 44 -3.97 18.43 -9.17
C ALA A 44 -4.34 17.00 -8.73
N TRP A 45 -4.39 16.76 -7.42
CA TRP A 45 -4.78 15.48 -6.85
C TRP A 45 -6.19 15.06 -7.21
N ALA A 46 -7.14 16.00 -7.32
CA ALA A 46 -8.51 15.67 -7.74
C ALA A 46 -8.59 15.11 -9.18
N LYS A 47 -7.63 15.48 -10.05
CA LYS A 47 -7.52 14.95 -11.41
C LYS A 47 -6.85 13.58 -11.44
N ASP A 48 -5.85 13.36 -10.60
CA ASP A 48 -5.07 12.12 -10.57
C ASP A 48 -5.70 11.05 -9.64
N GLY A 49 -6.43 11.47 -8.62
CA GLY A 49 -7.24 10.67 -7.69
C GLY A 49 -8.23 9.73 -8.36
N GLN A 50 -8.73 10.13 -9.54
CA GLN A 50 -9.67 9.36 -10.35
C GLN A 50 -8.98 8.27 -11.19
N LYS A 51 -7.65 8.27 -11.27
CA LYS A 51 -6.90 7.24 -11.99
C LYS A 51 -6.60 6.09 -11.04
N PRO A 52 -6.70 4.83 -11.50
CA PRO A 52 -6.13 3.70 -10.78
C PRO A 52 -4.65 3.97 -10.49
N SER A 53 -4.15 3.50 -9.35
CA SER A 53 -2.72 3.63 -9.09
C SER A 53 -1.93 2.89 -10.19
N ALA A 54 -0.84 3.47 -10.68
CA ALA A 54 -0.02 2.85 -11.72
C ALA A 54 0.63 1.53 -11.26
N ALA A 55 0.69 1.30 -9.94
CA ALA A 55 1.21 0.09 -9.35
C ALA A 55 0.08 -0.92 -9.13
N LYS A 56 -0.03 -1.89 -10.03
CA LYS A 56 -0.80 -3.10 -9.78
C LYS A 56 -0.19 -3.82 -8.58
N GLN A 57 -0.81 -3.67 -7.41
CA GLN A 57 -0.40 -4.35 -6.19
C GLN A 57 -1.10 -5.70 -6.14
N TYR A 58 -0.34 -6.77 -5.98
CA TYR A 58 -0.87 -8.12 -5.76
C TYR A 58 -1.10 -8.35 -4.28
N LEU A 59 -2.17 -9.03 -3.92
CA LEU A 59 -2.42 -9.48 -2.55
C LEU A 59 -2.24 -10.99 -2.48
N TRP A 60 -1.52 -11.47 -1.47
CA TRP A 60 -1.36 -12.90 -1.20
C TRP A 60 -2.04 -13.27 0.14
N PRO A 61 -3.36 -13.57 0.13
CA PRO A 61 -4.07 -14.00 1.33
C PRO A 61 -3.41 -15.20 1.99
N GLY A 62 -3.29 -15.17 3.32
CA GLY A 62 -2.69 -16.26 4.11
C GLY A 62 -1.18 -16.45 3.92
N VAL A 63 -0.52 -15.54 3.21
CA VAL A 63 0.94 -15.53 3.06
C VAL A 63 1.52 -14.44 3.96
N THR A 64 2.41 -14.85 4.86
CA THR A 64 3.14 -13.94 5.75
C THR A 64 4.57 -13.75 5.24
N CYS A 65 5.07 -12.51 5.26
CA CYS A 65 6.49 -12.23 5.09
C CYS A 65 7.27 -12.68 6.34
N ASN A 66 8.20 -13.62 6.21
CA ASN A 66 9.03 -14.11 7.33
C ASN A 66 10.07 -13.10 7.83
N GLY A 67 10.29 -11.99 7.13
CA GLY A 67 11.26 -10.96 7.52
C GLY A 67 10.66 -9.78 8.29
N CYS A 68 9.38 -9.44 8.05
CA CYS A 68 8.71 -8.31 8.70
C CYS A 68 7.30 -8.62 9.20
N GLU A 69 6.88 -9.88 9.11
CA GLU A 69 5.57 -10.37 9.59
C GLU A 69 4.34 -9.77 8.90
N MET A 70 4.53 -9.05 7.78
CA MET A 70 3.42 -8.56 6.95
C MET A 70 2.50 -9.72 6.52
N ASN A 71 1.22 -9.62 6.86
CA ASN A 71 0.17 -10.56 6.49
C ASN A 71 -1.18 -9.80 6.31
N PRO A 72 -1.87 -9.94 5.17
CA PRO A 72 -1.42 -10.65 3.96
C PRO A 72 -0.22 -9.94 3.31
N LEU A 73 0.65 -10.71 2.66
CA LEU A 73 1.77 -10.15 1.90
C LEU A 73 1.22 -9.34 0.72
N VAL A 74 1.64 -8.07 0.63
CA VAL A 74 1.25 -7.15 -0.45
C VAL A 74 2.44 -6.91 -1.37
N GLY A 75 2.20 -6.93 -2.68
CA GLY A 75 3.20 -6.75 -3.72
C GLY A 75 3.82 -8.06 -4.22
N GLU A 76 5.08 -7.99 -4.66
CA GLU A 76 5.81 -9.14 -5.18
C GLU A 76 6.14 -10.14 -4.04
N ARG A 77 5.84 -11.41 -4.28
CA ARG A 77 6.13 -12.50 -3.35
C ARG A 77 7.41 -13.22 -3.76
N HIS A 78 8.40 -13.21 -2.89
CA HIS A 78 9.62 -14.00 -3.05
C HIS A 78 9.56 -15.24 -2.18
N LYS A 79 9.45 -16.43 -2.78
CA LYS A 79 9.43 -17.71 -2.06
C LYS A 79 10.82 -18.34 -2.07
N CYS A 80 11.26 -18.84 -0.92
CA CYS A 80 12.45 -19.68 -0.84
C CYS A 80 12.22 -21.03 -1.54
N SER A 81 13.15 -21.41 -2.40
CA SER A 81 13.11 -22.70 -3.11
C SER A 81 13.43 -23.90 -2.22
N THR A 82 14.08 -23.66 -1.07
CA THR A 82 14.56 -24.70 -0.15
C THR A 82 13.76 -24.78 1.15
N CYS A 83 13.36 -23.64 1.71
CA CYS A 83 12.67 -23.58 2.99
C CYS A 83 11.15 -23.73 2.84
N ASP A 84 10.54 -24.51 3.72
CA ASP A 84 9.10 -24.63 3.79
C ASP A 84 8.45 -23.33 4.26
N ASN A 85 7.40 -22.91 3.55
CA ASN A 85 6.57 -21.74 3.87
C ASN A 85 7.35 -20.44 4.12
N TYR A 86 8.54 -20.29 3.53
CA TYR A 86 9.36 -19.10 3.68
C TYR A 86 9.14 -18.13 2.52
N ASN A 87 8.50 -17.00 2.82
CA ASN A 87 8.14 -15.95 1.88
C ASN A 87 8.69 -14.61 2.36
N LEU A 88 9.14 -13.76 1.45
CA LEU A 88 9.59 -12.40 1.73
C LEU A 88 8.88 -11.43 0.81
N CYS A 89 8.56 -10.23 1.33
CA CYS A 89 8.25 -9.07 0.50
C CYS A 89 9.53 -8.52 -0.14
N SER A 90 9.40 -7.63 -1.13
CA SER A 90 10.53 -7.05 -1.85
C SER A 90 11.55 -6.36 -0.93
N GLU A 91 11.11 -5.68 0.12
CA GLU A 91 12.04 -5.03 1.07
C GLU A 91 12.83 -6.04 1.91
N CYS A 92 12.21 -7.14 2.33
CA CYS A 92 12.92 -8.17 3.07
C CYS A 92 13.80 -9.03 2.16
N GLN A 93 13.43 -9.21 0.89
CA GLN A 93 14.26 -9.91 -0.09
C GLN A 93 15.61 -9.20 -0.30
N LYS A 94 15.61 -7.85 -0.37
CA LYS A 94 16.84 -7.04 -0.52
C LYS A 94 17.85 -7.24 0.62
N LYS A 95 17.38 -7.64 1.81
CA LYS A 95 18.25 -7.92 2.97
C LYS A 95 19.02 -9.24 2.84
N GLY A 96 18.65 -10.07 1.87
CA GLY A 96 19.27 -11.36 1.61
C GLY A 96 18.73 -12.50 2.47
N HIS A 97 18.79 -13.71 1.92
CA HIS A 97 18.48 -14.97 2.58
C HIS A 97 19.47 -16.03 2.09
N ALA A 98 19.80 -17.03 2.91
CA ALA A 98 20.87 -17.99 2.62
C ALA A 98 20.59 -18.89 1.39
N HIS A 99 19.31 -19.13 1.07
CA HIS A 99 18.89 -19.93 -0.08
C HIS A 99 18.37 -19.05 -1.22
N ALA A 100 18.36 -19.62 -2.42
CA ALA A 100 17.80 -18.96 -3.59
C ALA A 100 16.30 -18.66 -3.41
N LEU A 101 15.95 -17.40 -3.65
CA LEU A 101 14.58 -16.91 -3.66
C LEU A 101 14.08 -16.86 -5.11
N THR A 102 12.84 -17.28 -5.31
CA THR A 102 12.14 -17.20 -6.61
C THR A 102 10.96 -16.26 -6.50
N ILE A 103 10.74 -15.45 -7.54
CA ILE A 103 9.53 -14.66 -7.66
C ILE A 103 8.39 -15.63 -7.96
N VAL A 104 7.33 -15.59 -7.15
CA VAL A 104 6.13 -16.36 -7.44
C VAL A 104 5.33 -15.57 -8.47
N PRO A 105 5.16 -16.08 -9.71
CA PRO A 105 4.46 -15.35 -10.76
C PRO A 105 2.99 -15.14 -10.38
N ASP A 106 2.48 -13.99 -10.83
CA ASP A 106 1.16 -13.43 -10.54
C ASP A 106 0.05 -14.48 -10.60
N ASN A 107 -0.41 -14.94 -9.43
CA ASN A 107 -1.59 -15.76 -9.29
C ASN A 107 -2.17 -15.54 -7.89
N LEU A 108 -2.77 -14.38 -7.69
CA LEU A 108 -3.91 -14.12 -6.81
C LEU A 108 -4.33 -12.67 -7.05
N ALA A 109 -5.65 -12.45 -7.02
CA ALA A 109 -6.37 -11.26 -7.41
C ALA A 109 -5.65 -9.93 -7.15
N THR A 110 -5.80 -8.99 -8.08
CA THR A 110 -5.41 -7.60 -7.84
C THR A 110 -6.12 -7.07 -6.61
N VAL A 111 -5.49 -6.15 -5.85
CA VAL A 111 -6.11 -5.54 -4.66
C VAL A 111 -7.54 -5.05 -4.95
N GLY A 112 -7.82 -4.54 -6.16
CA GLY A 112 -9.16 -4.12 -6.58
C GLY A 112 -10.20 -5.25 -6.79
N GLU A 113 -9.78 -6.48 -7.07
CA GLU A 113 -10.68 -7.63 -7.27
C GLU A 113 -11.10 -8.29 -5.95
N ILE A 114 -10.32 -8.14 -4.88
CA ILE A 114 -10.62 -8.76 -3.56
C ILE A 114 -11.62 -7.93 -2.77
N VAL A 115 -11.56 -6.59 -2.87
CA VAL A 115 -12.47 -5.68 -2.15
C VAL A 115 -13.95 -5.87 -2.55
N THR A 116 -14.23 -6.43 -3.72
CA THR A 116 -15.61 -6.64 -4.19
C THR A 116 -16.26 -7.94 -3.75
N LYS A 117 -15.51 -8.89 -3.18
CA LYS A 117 -16.05 -10.22 -2.81
C LYS A 117 -16.48 -10.35 -1.35
N ASP A 118 -15.96 -9.49 -0.47
CA ASP A 118 -16.22 -9.55 0.98
C ASP A 118 -17.11 -8.40 1.50
N ILE A 119 -17.56 -7.49 0.63
CA ILE A 119 -18.63 -6.54 0.98
C ILE A 119 -19.94 -7.18 0.52
N ASP A 120 -20.50 -8.06 1.35
CA ASP A 120 -21.94 -8.30 1.28
C ASP A 120 -22.64 -6.94 1.44
N PRO A 121 -23.43 -6.47 0.46
CA PRO A 121 -24.33 -5.35 0.68
C PRO A 121 -25.37 -5.84 1.69
N LYS A 122 -25.09 -5.68 2.98
CA LYS A 122 -26.08 -5.95 4.01
C LYS A 122 -27.22 -4.94 3.82
N PRO A 123 -28.48 -5.41 3.73
CA PRO A 123 -29.65 -4.55 3.52
C PRO A 123 -29.89 -3.59 4.67
#